data_AF-A0A841VF93-F1
#
_entry.id   AF-A0A841VF93-F1
#
_cell.length_a   1.000
_cell.length_b   1.000
_cell.length_c   1.000
_cell.angle_alpha   90.00
_cell.angle_beta   90.00
_cell.angle_gamma   90.00
#
_symmetry.space_group_name_H-M   'P 1'
#
loop_
_entity.id
_entity.type
_entity.pdbx_description
1 polymer ?
#
loop_
_entity_poly.entity_id
_entity_poly.type
_entity_poly.pdbx_seq_one_letter_code
_entity_poly.pdbx_strand_id
1 'polypeptide(L)'
;MKKRPLGLVAIVVYKSFAALLLMVTSIALLLTLKNYRTLEAFSENYVLEGKSIIIDWILKKVINLNPRTLAFSGIGAAVYAIVTTIEAVGLWYEKRWAHVLVLGLVGI
;
A
#
# COMPACT_ATOMS: atom_id res chain seq x y z
N MET A 1 -5.81 -17.82 29.71
CA MET A 1 -5.61 -16.80 28.67
C MET A 1 -6.84 -15.91 28.61
N LYS A 2 -6.71 -14.61 28.91
CA LYS A 2 -7.83 -13.65 28.85
C LYS A 2 -8.31 -13.58 27.40
N LYS A 3 -9.58 -13.88 27.11
CA LYS A 3 -10.13 -13.77 25.75
C LYS A 3 -10.06 -12.29 25.34
N ARG A 4 -9.30 -12.01 24.29
CA ARG A 4 -9.19 -10.66 23.73
C ARG A 4 -10.52 -10.27 23.09
N PRO A 5 -10.95 -9.01 23.20
CA PRO A 5 -12.19 -8.57 22.57
C PRO A 5 -12.11 -8.77 21.06
N LEU A 6 -13.11 -9.45 20.48
CA LEU A 6 -13.13 -9.81 19.06
C LEU A 6 -12.99 -8.60 18.14
N GLY A 7 -13.55 -7.44 18.53
CA GLY A 7 -13.43 -6.19 17.77
C GLY A 7 -11.99 -5.69 17.64
N LEU A 8 -11.16 -5.87 18.67
CA LEU A 8 -9.76 -5.43 18.64
C LEU A 8 -8.92 -6.33 17.72
N VAL A 9 -9.21 -7.63 17.71
CA VAL A 9 -8.58 -8.58 16.77
C VAL A 9 -8.96 -8.25 15.33
N ALA A 10 -10.24 -7.97 15.06
CA ALA A 10 -10.71 -7.60 13.73
C ALA A 10 -10.03 -6.33 13.20
N ILE A 11 -9.88 -5.30 14.03
CA ILE A 11 -9.20 -4.04 13.66
C ILE A 11 -7.72 -4.28 13.35
N VAL A 12 -7.02 -5.07 14.17
CA VAL A 12 -5.61 -5.38 13.93
C VAL A 12 -5.44 -6.13 12.62
N VAL A 13 -6.25 -7.15 12.35
CA VAL A 13 -6.18 -7.91 11.09
C VAL A 13 -6.43 -7.00 9.88
N TYR A 14 -7.45 -6.15 9.94
CA TYR A 14 -7.75 -5.19 8.87
C TYR A 14 -6.59 -4.22 8.64
N LYS A 15 -6.04 -3.62 9.70
CA LYS A 15 -4.92 -2.67 9.59
C LYS A 15 -3.64 -3.34 9.10
N SER A 16 -3.33 -4.55 9.57
CA SER A 16 -2.18 -5.32 9.08
C SER A 16 -2.32 -5.65 7.59
N PHE A 17 -3.51 -6.06 7.16
CA PHE A 17 -3.78 -6.32 5.74
C PHE A 17 -3.64 -5.05 4.88
N ALA A 18 -4.24 -3.94 5.32
CA ALA A 18 -4.14 -2.65 4.63
C ALA A 18 -2.68 -2.16 4.54
N ALA A 19 -1.91 -2.28 5.63
CA ALA A 19 -0.49 -1.93 5.63
C ALA A 19 0.32 -2.77 4.64
N LEU A 20 0.03 -4.06 4.53
CA LEU A 20 0.69 -4.96 3.58
C LEU A 20 0.38 -4.56 2.13
N LEU A 21 -0.88 -4.26 1.82
CA LEU A 21 -1.27 -3.74 0.49
C LEU A 21 -0.55 -2.43 0.16
N LEU A 22 -0.46 -1.51 1.12
CA LEU A 22 0.24 -0.24 0.93
C LEU A 22 1.75 -0.41 0.76
N MET A 23 2.34 -1.39 1.45
CA MET A 23 3.74 -1.73 1.28
C MET A 23 4.03 -2.31 -0.11
N VAL A 24 3.19 -3.25 -0.58
CA VAL A 24 3.30 -3.83 -1.93
C VAL A 24 3.14 -2.76 -3.01
N THR A 25 2.15 -1.87 -2.86
CA THR A 25 1.92 -0.78 -3.83
C THR A 25 3.07 0.23 -3.83
N SER A 26 3.62 0.59 -2.67
CA SER A 26 4.80 1.45 -2.58
C SER A 26 6.01 0.83 -3.29
N ILE A 27 6.29 -0.45 -3.03
CA ILE A 27 7.38 -1.18 -3.68
C ILE A 27 7.18 -1.22 -5.20
N ALA A 28 5.96 -1.52 -5.66
CA ALA A 28 5.63 -1.53 -7.08
C ALA A 28 5.84 -0.17 -7.75
N LEU A 29 5.43 0.93 -7.10
CA LEU A 29 5.64 2.29 -7.62
C LEU A 29 7.13 2.67 -7.70
N LEU A 30 7.90 2.33 -6.67
CA LEU A 30 9.34 2.61 -6.64
C LEU A 30 10.12 1.75 -7.64
N LEU A 31 9.74 0.48 -7.82
CA LEU A 31 10.31 -0.38 -8.86
C LEU A 31 9.96 0.14 -10.26
N THR A 32 8.72 0.57 -10.47
CA THR A 32 8.29 1.16 -11.75
C THR A 32 9.12 2.40 -12.09
N LEU A 33 9.43 3.25 -11.11
CA LEU A 33 10.33 4.40 -11.31
C LEU A 33 11.75 4.00 -11.71
N LYS A 34 12.32 2.99 -11.04
CA LYS A 34 13.72 2.58 -11.25
C LYS A 34 13.91 1.79 -12.54
N ASN A 35 12.92 0.97 -12.91
CA ASN A 35 13.02 -0.02 -13.98
C ASN A 35 12.01 0.24 -15.12
N TYR A 36 11.57 1.49 -15.28
CA TYR A 36 10.57 1.93 -16.26
C TYR A 36 10.71 1.25 -17.65
N ARG A 37 11.92 1.30 -18.25
CA ARG A 37 12.19 0.71 -19.58
C ARG A 37 12.09 -0.81 -19.61
N THR A 38 12.40 -1.46 -18.49
CA THR A 38 12.32 -2.91 -18.35
C THR A 38 10.88 -3.38 -18.26
N LEU A 39 9.98 -2.60 -17.62
CA LEU A 39 8.55 -2.90 -17.57
C LEU A 39 7.88 -2.73 -18.95
N GLU A 40 8.26 -1.69 -19.69
CA GLU A 40 7.78 -1.45 -21.05
C GLU A 40 8.16 -2.63 -21.97
N ALA A 41 9.43 -3.04 -21.96
CA ALA A 41 9.90 -4.20 -22.70
C ALA A 41 9.30 -5.54 -22.22
N PHE A 42 8.98 -5.69 -20.92
CA PHE A 42 8.28 -6.86 -20.41
C PHE A 42 6.85 -6.90 -20.92
N SER A 43 6.15 -5.77 -20.94
CA SER A 43 4.79 -5.66 -21.46
C SER A 43 4.71 -5.89 -22.96
N GLU A 44 5.74 -5.50 -23.72
CA GLU A 44 5.81 -5.77 -25.16
C GLU A 44 6.16 -7.24 -25.47
N ASN A 45 7.09 -7.84 -24.72
CA ASN A 45 7.49 -9.24 -24.96
C ASN A 45 6.48 -10.26 -24.40
N TYR A 46 5.86 -9.98 -23.26
CA TYR A 46 4.69 -10.71 -22.76
C TYR A 46 3.45 -10.05 -23.37
N VAL A 47 3.22 -10.26 -24.66
CA VAL A 47 2.00 -9.81 -25.33
C VAL A 47 0.80 -10.33 -24.53
N LEU A 48 0.18 -9.43 -23.75
CA LEU A 48 -1.01 -9.67 -22.92
C LEU A 48 -2.27 -9.82 -23.81
N GLU A 49 -2.15 -10.52 -24.94
CA GLU A 49 -3.06 -10.51 -26.09
C GLU A 49 -4.51 -10.89 -25.76
N GLY A 50 -4.75 -11.60 -24.65
CA GLY A 50 -6.09 -12.05 -24.26
C GLY A 50 -6.83 -11.20 -23.22
N LYS A 51 -6.17 -10.29 -22.48
CA LYS A 51 -6.76 -9.59 -21.31
C LYS A 51 -6.21 -8.16 -21.12
N SER A 52 -5.85 -7.50 -22.21
CA SER A 52 -4.98 -6.32 -22.21
C SER A 52 -5.66 -4.97 -22.01
N ILE A 53 -6.98 -4.81 -22.17
CA ILE A 53 -7.60 -3.46 -22.15
C ILE A 53 -7.36 -2.74 -20.82
N ILE A 54 -7.56 -3.43 -19.70
CA ILE A 54 -7.38 -2.83 -18.36
C ILE A 54 -5.88 -2.59 -18.10
N ILE A 55 -5.02 -3.52 -18.53
CA ILE A 55 -3.58 -3.43 -18.26
C ILE A 55 -2.93 -2.35 -19.14
N ASP A 56 -3.29 -2.24 -20.42
CA ASP A 56 -2.86 -1.17 -21.33
C ASP A 56 -3.37 0.20 -20.86
N TRP A 57 -4.62 0.25 -20.36
CA TRP A 57 -5.17 1.48 -19.77
C TRP A 57 -4.39 1.90 -18.52
N ILE A 58 -4.07 0.96 -17.62
CA ILE A 58 -3.27 1.21 -16.42
C ILE A 58 -1.84 1.62 -16.82
N LEU A 59 -1.20 0.89 -17.73
CA LEU A 59 0.17 1.18 -18.18
C LEU A 59 0.25 2.56 -18.82
N LYS A 60 -0.64 2.92 -19.75
CA LYS A 60 -0.68 4.27 -20.31
C LYS A 60 -0.88 5.33 -19.25
N LYS A 61 -1.73 5.07 -18.25
CA LYS A 61 -1.95 6.03 -17.16
C LYS A 61 -0.71 6.17 -16.28
N VAL A 62 -0.05 5.07 -15.93
CA VAL A 62 1.13 5.04 -15.08
C VAL A 62 2.36 5.59 -15.80
N ILE A 63 2.53 5.30 -17.08
CA ILE A 63 3.60 5.78 -17.95
C ILE A 63 3.47 7.29 -18.18
N ASN A 64 2.25 7.79 -18.36
CA ASN A 64 2.00 9.22 -18.57
C ASN A 64 1.97 10.03 -17.26
N LEU A 65 2.15 9.39 -16.10
CA LEU A 65 2.29 10.11 -14.83
C LEU A 65 3.70 10.66 -14.69
N ASN A 66 3.78 11.91 -14.22
CA ASN A 66 5.06 12.55 -13.92
C ASN A 66 5.84 11.70 -12.90
N PRO A 67 7.12 11.35 -13.16
CA PRO A 67 7.95 10.59 -12.24
C PRO A 67 8.00 11.17 -10.82
N ARG A 68 7.90 12.50 -10.67
CA ARG A 68 7.82 13.13 -9.35
C ARG A 68 6.55 12.77 -8.59
N THR A 69 5.41 12.72 -9.27
CA THR A 69 4.13 12.34 -8.66
C THR A 69 4.14 10.87 -8.26
N LEU A 70 4.69 10.00 -9.14
CA LEU A 70 4.82 8.58 -8.83
C LEU A 70 5.74 8.34 -7.61
N ALA A 71 6.82 9.11 -7.49
CA ALA A 71 7.74 9.02 -6.36
C ALA A 71 7.08 9.51 -5.07
N PHE A 72 6.37 10.63 -5.13
CA PHE A 72 5.65 11.19 -3.99
C PHE A 72 4.57 10.24 -3.49
N SER A 73 3.78 9.65 -4.39
CA SER A 73 2.78 8.64 -4.03
C SER A 73 3.41 7.37 -3.47
N GLY A 74 4.51 6.88 -4.03
CA GLY A 74 5.23 5.71 -3.51
C GLY A 74 5.77 5.94 -2.10
N ILE A 75 6.39 7.10 -1.85
CA ILE A 75 6.90 7.48 -0.53
C ILE A 75 5.74 7.68 0.46
N GLY A 76 4.69 8.39 0.05
CA GLY A 76 3.50 8.60 0.89
C GLY A 76 2.84 7.29 1.31
N ALA A 77 2.68 6.34 0.37
CA ALA A 77 2.16 5.01 0.66
C ALA A 77 3.07 4.23 1.62
N ALA A 78 4.40 4.30 1.47
CA ALA A 78 5.34 3.68 2.42
C ALA A 78 5.21 4.27 3.82
N VAL A 79 5.20 5.60 3.96
CA VAL A 79 5.06 6.27 5.25
C VAL A 79 3.74 5.89 5.92
N TYR A 80 2.64 5.92 5.18
CA TYR A 80 1.33 5.53 5.70
C TYR A 80 1.28 4.05 6.11
N ALA A 81 1.91 3.17 5.33
CA ALA A 81 2.02 1.75 5.67
C ALA A 81 2.79 1.53 6.99
N ILE A 82 3.89 2.26 7.20
CA ILE A 82 4.67 2.20 8.44
C ILE A 82 3.82 2.65 9.63
N VAL A 83 3.16 3.80 9.52
CA VAL A 83 2.29 4.32 10.59
C VAL A 83 1.15 3.34 10.90
N THR A 84 0.49 2.83 9.88
CA THR A 84 -0.60 1.84 10.03
C THR A 84 -0.12 0.55 10.69
N THR A 85 1.12 0.12 10.39
CA THR A 85 1.74 -1.05 11.03
C THR A 85 2.03 -0.78 12.51
N ILE A 86 2.59 0.39 12.83
CA ILE A 86 2.85 0.82 14.22
C ILE A 86 1.55 0.86 15.03
N GLU A 87 0.47 1.37 14.44
CA GLU A 87 -0.86 1.35 15.05
C GLU A 87 -1.35 -0.06 15.29
N ALA A 88 -1.30 -0.94 14.29
CA ALA A 88 -1.76 -2.32 14.42
C ALA A 88 -1.00 -3.06 15.54
N VAL A 89 0.32 -2.89 15.60
CA VAL A 89 1.16 -3.46 16.66
C VAL A 89 0.81 -2.85 18.02
N GLY A 90 0.68 -1.52 18.11
CA GLY A 90 0.34 -0.84 19.35
C GLY A 90 -1.05 -1.23 19.89
N LEU A 91 -2.03 -1.42 19.01
CA LEU A 91 -3.36 -1.92 19.36
C LEU A 91 -3.27 -3.37 19.85
N TRP A 92 -2.47 -4.20 19.20
CA TRP A 92 -2.24 -5.59 19.61
C TRP A 92 -1.65 -5.70 21.02
N TYR A 93 -0.88 -4.70 21.47
CA TYR A 93 -0.36 -4.63 22.84
C TYR A 93 -1.25 -3.79 23.80
N GLU A 94 -2.47 -3.43 23.39
CA GLU A 94 -3.42 -2.60 24.15
C GLU A 94 -2.81 -1.28 24.66
N LYS A 95 -1.87 -0.71 23.91
CA LYS A 95 -1.18 0.51 24.31
C LYS A 95 -2.05 1.75 24.06
N ARG A 96 -2.13 2.66 25.04
CA ARG A 96 -2.94 3.89 24.96
C ARG A 96 -2.58 4.81 23.78
N TRP A 97 -1.30 4.90 23.40
CA TRP A 97 -0.85 5.70 22.27
C TRP A 97 -1.37 5.20 20.92
N ALA A 98 -1.63 3.89 20.80
CA ALA A 98 -2.21 3.32 19.59
C ALA A 98 -3.70 3.69 19.43
N HIS A 99 -4.45 3.79 20.54
CA HIS A 99 -5.82 4.29 20.50
C HIS A 99 -5.88 5.77 20.09
N VAL A 100 -4.96 6.60 20.59
CA VAL A 100 -4.87 8.02 20.21
C VAL A 100 -4.50 8.16 18.73
N LEU A 101 -3.57 7.35 18.22
CA LEU A 101 -3.22 7.33 16.80
C LEU A 101 -4.41 6.95 15.92
N VAL A 102 -5.15 5.89 16.26
CA VAL A 102 -6.36 5.51 15.51
C VAL A 102 -7.40 6.62 15.50
N LEU A 103 -7.65 7.28 16.64
CA LEU A 103 -8.60 8.39 16.72
C LEU A 103 -8.13 9.61 15.91
N GLY A 104 -6.83 9.91 15.91
CA GLY A 104 -6.27 11.01 15.13
C GLY A 104 -6.24 10.73 13.61
N LEU A 105 -6.02 9.48 13.21
CA LEU A 105 -5.92 9.09 11.81
C LEU A 105 -7.28 8.85 11.14
N VAL A 106 -8.28 8.37 11.91
CA VAL A 106 -9.64 8.06 11.43
C VAL A 106 -10.65 9.17 11.74
N GLY A 107 -10.31 10.09 12.67
CA GLY A 107 -11.18 11.20 13.08
C GLY A 107 -11.12 12.45 12.19
N ILE A 108 -10.38 12.41 11.08
CA ILE A 108 -10.38 13.45 10.02
C ILE A 108 -11.27 12.99 8.88
#